data_AF-A0AA39M8A6-F1
#
_entry.id   AF-A0AA39M8A6-F1
#
_cell.length_a   1.000
_cell.length_b   1.000
_cell.length_c   1.000
_cell.angle_alpha   90.00
_cell.angle_beta   90.00
_cell.angle_gamma   90.00
#
_symmetry.space_group_name_H-M   'P 1'
#
loop_
_entity.id
_entity.type
_entity.pdbx_description
1 polymer ?
#
loop_
_entity_poly.entity_id
_entity_poly.type
_entity_poly.pdbx_seq_one_letter_code
_entity_poly.pdbx_strand_id
1 'polypeptide(L)'
;MSPPSTEEPTAPEFVLIQYPGIVKNPDKALETLGGLSQISQAHNAGRNFELRYRPANPYHYGITSERINENKFTSGALHLVVKIRRHKKNKANCKAEILGLASTVYRFKSICDFQYLPVRRTDSNSDVCDDLVPRMVPDSIPSALSWWESAEDGFQTPLFLPPYLYSRYNTPSTKILCRETDFSEEKQAKRSGGHGINLRMERKSLAITVRIDEDFPSAPTPEAVQDADFRCKNEEPHKVIKMMFDERPMWTKVAILCRTGLDEPQLKYLLQKYAFYVQNGAWGRLWCKFGYDPRTKIESAPYQTLMVSFRQHGKIPEKVRLKVAGDRTLAGTTAESSEVFAHLPIVQEQPKLGPDDHLYIPGTLPKLRQMWYSLCDVNLPIAEEALKRSSFARGDRADHTSGWFSAELLDSVRRAIKEDVRKTSAQLDADTEVDISHEWDSDEF
;
A
#
# COMPACT_ATOMS: atom_id res chain seq x y z
N MET A 1 -38.81 -57.09 3.83
CA MET A 1 -39.51 -55.83 4.12
C MET A 1 -38.50 -54.91 4.76
N SER A 2 -37.96 -53.97 4.00
CA SER A 2 -37.09 -52.91 4.53
C SER A 2 -37.95 -51.91 5.32
N PRO A 3 -37.48 -51.35 6.45
CA PRO A 3 -38.24 -50.35 7.18
C PRO A 3 -38.33 -49.06 6.34
N PRO A 4 -39.43 -48.29 6.45
CA PRO A 4 -39.55 -47.03 5.75
C PRO A 4 -38.52 -46.05 6.33
N SER A 5 -37.70 -45.46 5.45
CA SER A 5 -36.86 -44.32 5.77
C SER A 5 -37.75 -43.11 6.05
N THR A 6 -37.96 -42.81 7.33
CA THR A 6 -38.54 -41.55 7.75
C THR A 6 -37.50 -40.46 7.48
N GLU A 7 -37.53 -39.87 6.28
CA GLU A 7 -36.85 -38.60 6.05
C GLU A 7 -37.54 -37.56 6.94
N GLU A 8 -36.91 -37.21 8.06
CA GLU A 8 -37.34 -36.08 8.87
C GLU A 8 -37.30 -34.83 7.98
N PRO A 9 -38.37 -34.02 7.92
CA PRO A 9 -38.37 -32.80 7.12
C PRO A 9 -37.32 -31.85 7.72
N THR A 10 -36.21 -31.69 7.01
CA THR A 10 -35.20 -30.67 7.32
C THR A 10 -35.89 -29.32 7.28
N ALA A 11 -35.95 -28.63 8.42
CA ALA A 11 -36.52 -27.29 8.49
C ALA A 11 -35.87 -26.39 7.44
N PRO A 12 -36.64 -25.56 6.71
CA PRO A 12 -36.08 -24.76 5.64
C PRO A 12 -35.03 -23.78 6.17
N GLU A 13 -33.94 -23.66 5.43
CA GLU A 13 -32.84 -22.76 5.73
C GLU A 13 -33.09 -21.40 5.05
N PHE A 14 -32.88 -20.32 5.80
CA PHE A 14 -33.12 -18.96 5.36
C PHE A 14 -31.81 -18.17 5.27
N VAL A 15 -31.82 -17.16 4.40
CA VAL A 15 -30.76 -16.16 4.30
C VAL A 15 -31.29 -14.85 4.86
N LEU A 16 -30.56 -14.26 5.81
CA LEU A 16 -30.90 -12.97 6.39
C LEU A 16 -30.04 -11.87 5.77
N ILE A 17 -30.68 -10.89 5.15
CA ILE A 17 -30.01 -9.69 4.63
C ILE A 17 -30.34 -8.51 5.55
N GLN A 18 -29.35 -8.02 6.30
CA GLN A 18 -29.48 -6.83 7.13
C GLN A 18 -29.29 -5.57 6.27
N TYR A 19 -30.35 -5.19 5.56
CA TYR A 19 -30.35 -4.02 4.69
C TYR A 19 -30.12 -2.72 5.49
N PRO A 20 -29.16 -1.86 5.13
CA PRO A 20 -28.81 -0.65 5.87
C PRO A 20 -29.76 0.52 5.53
N GLY A 21 -31.06 0.33 5.77
CA GLY A 21 -32.09 1.32 5.50
C GLY A 21 -33.51 0.84 5.81
N ILE A 22 -34.47 1.76 5.78
CA ILE A 22 -35.88 1.45 6.02
C ILE A 22 -36.51 0.98 4.70
N VAL A 23 -36.85 -0.31 4.61
CA VAL A 23 -37.48 -0.90 3.43
C VAL A 23 -38.98 -0.58 3.39
N LYS A 24 -39.39 0.28 2.47
CA LYS A 24 -40.82 0.56 2.17
C LYS A 24 -41.35 -0.26 1.00
N ASN A 25 -40.50 -0.52 0.01
CA ASN A 25 -40.82 -1.32 -1.17
C ASN A 25 -39.75 -2.43 -1.27
N PRO A 26 -40.12 -3.72 -1.10
CA PRO A 26 -39.17 -4.82 -1.09
C PRO A 26 -38.52 -5.04 -2.46
N ASP A 27 -39.27 -4.88 -3.55
CA ASP A 27 -38.76 -5.11 -4.91
C ASP A 27 -37.65 -4.12 -5.25
N LYS A 28 -37.83 -2.84 -4.92
CA LYS A 28 -36.79 -1.81 -5.08
C LYS A 28 -35.58 -2.06 -4.20
N ALA A 29 -35.76 -2.61 -3.00
CA ALA A 29 -34.65 -2.95 -2.11
C ALA A 29 -33.85 -4.18 -2.61
N LEU A 30 -34.52 -5.11 -3.30
CA LEU A 30 -33.83 -6.21 -3.97
C LEU A 30 -33.10 -5.72 -5.23
N GLU A 31 -33.68 -4.78 -5.97
CA GLU A 31 -33.05 -4.16 -7.14
C GLU A 31 -31.72 -3.47 -6.79
N THR A 32 -31.65 -2.76 -5.66
CA THR A 32 -30.39 -2.13 -5.20
C THR A 32 -29.30 -3.14 -4.83
N LEU A 33 -29.65 -4.41 -4.65
CA LEU A 33 -28.71 -5.51 -4.39
C LEU A 33 -28.38 -6.33 -5.65
N GLY A 34 -28.82 -5.87 -6.83
CA GLY A 34 -28.64 -6.58 -8.11
C GLY A 34 -29.77 -7.55 -8.46
N GLY A 35 -30.85 -7.54 -7.69
CA GLY A 35 -31.99 -8.43 -7.87
C GLY A 35 -31.78 -9.84 -7.31
N LEU A 36 -32.87 -10.60 -7.24
CA LEU A 36 -32.87 -11.94 -6.62
C LEU A 36 -31.91 -12.93 -7.30
N SER A 37 -31.77 -12.83 -8.62
CA SER A 37 -30.87 -13.70 -9.39
C SER A 37 -29.40 -13.51 -8.98
N GLN A 38 -28.94 -12.26 -8.90
CA GLN A 38 -27.55 -11.96 -8.52
C GLN A 38 -27.27 -12.33 -7.05
N ILE A 39 -28.23 -12.07 -6.15
CA ILE A 39 -28.13 -12.47 -4.75
C ILE A 39 -28.00 -13.99 -4.63
N SER A 40 -28.87 -14.75 -5.31
CA SER A 40 -28.86 -16.22 -5.29
C SER A 40 -27.56 -16.78 -5.86
N GLN A 41 -27.10 -16.25 -6.99
CA GLN A 41 -25.83 -16.65 -7.60
C GLN A 41 -24.64 -16.37 -6.67
N ALA A 42 -24.59 -15.18 -6.06
CA ALA A 42 -23.54 -14.83 -5.11
C ALA A 42 -23.56 -15.74 -3.88
N HIS A 43 -24.75 -15.99 -3.32
CA HIS A 43 -24.92 -16.85 -2.16
C HIS A 43 -24.48 -18.29 -2.42
N ASN A 44 -24.94 -18.89 -3.51
CA ASN A 44 -24.58 -20.26 -3.89
C ASN A 44 -23.09 -20.42 -4.20
N ALA A 45 -22.46 -19.37 -4.76
CA ALA A 45 -21.02 -19.32 -4.97
C ALA A 45 -20.23 -18.98 -3.68
N GLY A 46 -20.91 -18.77 -2.56
CA GLY A 46 -20.31 -18.39 -1.29
C GLY A 46 -19.69 -17.00 -1.25
N ARG A 47 -20.08 -16.12 -2.17
CA ARG A 47 -19.52 -14.77 -2.37
C ARG A 47 -20.35 -13.69 -1.67
N ASN A 48 -19.71 -12.54 -1.50
CA ASN A 48 -20.36 -11.29 -1.12
C ASN A 48 -21.06 -10.66 -2.34
N PHE A 49 -22.02 -9.78 -2.11
CA PHE A 49 -22.66 -8.97 -3.14
C PHE A 49 -22.63 -7.48 -2.75
N GLU A 50 -23.00 -6.61 -3.69
CA GLU A 50 -22.93 -5.16 -3.50
C GLU A 50 -24.31 -4.54 -3.34
N LEU A 51 -24.39 -3.56 -2.45
CA LEU A 51 -25.50 -2.64 -2.35
C LEU A 51 -25.19 -1.36 -3.12
N ARG A 52 -26.03 -1.06 -4.11
CA ARG A 52 -25.99 0.16 -4.94
C ARG A 52 -27.31 0.90 -4.80
N TYR A 53 -27.31 2.04 -4.10
CA TYR A 53 -28.51 2.86 -3.95
C TYR A 53 -29.03 3.44 -5.28
N ARG A 54 -28.17 3.53 -6.29
CA ARG A 54 -28.52 3.98 -7.66
C ARG A 54 -28.07 2.93 -8.68
N PRO A 55 -28.80 1.82 -8.83
CA PRO A 55 -28.39 0.71 -9.70
C PRO A 55 -28.25 1.10 -11.17
N ALA A 56 -29.02 2.10 -11.63
CA ALA A 56 -28.95 2.63 -12.99
C ALA A 56 -27.69 3.48 -13.28
N ASN A 57 -26.96 3.94 -12.26
CA ASN A 57 -25.75 4.74 -12.45
C ASN A 57 -24.50 3.83 -12.44
N PRO A 58 -23.80 3.66 -13.56
CA PRO A 58 -22.63 2.78 -13.65
C PRO A 58 -21.43 3.27 -12.81
N TYR A 59 -21.37 4.56 -12.48
CA TYR A 59 -20.30 5.15 -11.68
C TYR A 59 -20.57 5.12 -10.17
N HIS A 60 -21.72 4.59 -9.73
CA HIS A 60 -22.07 4.54 -8.32
C HIS A 60 -21.23 3.49 -7.59
N TYR A 61 -20.46 3.91 -6.58
CA TYR A 61 -19.70 2.99 -5.76
C TYR A 61 -20.61 2.17 -4.85
N GLY A 62 -20.60 0.85 -5.03
CA GLY A 62 -21.37 -0.09 -4.20
C GLY A 62 -20.75 -0.28 -2.81
N ILE A 63 -21.57 -0.69 -1.84
CA ILE A 63 -21.13 -1.15 -0.52
C ILE A 63 -21.14 -2.68 -0.54
N THR A 64 -19.99 -3.30 -0.30
CA THR A 64 -19.89 -4.77 -0.28
C THR A 64 -20.49 -5.32 1.02
N SER A 65 -21.29 -6.37 0.90
CA SER A 65 -21.82 -7.13 2.04
C SER A 65 -20.72 -7.92 2.73
N GLU A 66 -20.80 -8.07 4.04
CA GLU A 66 -20.04 -9.03 4.84
C GLU A 66 -20.91 -10.28 5.04
N ARG A 67 -20.48 -11.41 4.48
CA ARG A 67 -21.13 -12.71 4.71
C ARG A 67 -20.66 -13.29 6.05
N ILE A 68 -21.62 -13.65 6.90
CA ILE A 68 -21.39 -14.31 8.17
C ILE A 68 -22.12 -15.66 8.10
N ASN A 69 -21.35 -16.74 8.17
CA ASN A 69 -21.89 -18.09 8.25
C ASN A 69 -22.02 -18.45 9.73
N GLU A 70 -23.24 -18.66 10.20
CA GLU A 70 -23.54 -19.07 11.58
C GLU A 70 -23.41 -20.58 11.79
N ASN A 71 -22.74 -21.28 10.86
CA ASN A 71 -22.51 -22.73 10.89
C ASN A 71 -21.67 -23.20 12.11
N LYS A 72 -21.15 -22.29 12.92
CA LYS A 72 -20.47 -22.60 14.19
C LYS A 72 -21.39 -22.26 15.35
N PHE A 73 -22.08 -23.28 15.89
CA PHE A 73 -22.88 -23.26 17.13
C PHE A 73 -22.14 -22.72 18.39
N THR A 74 -20.89 -22.30 18.27
CA THR A 74 -19.98 -21.96 19.36
C THR A 74 -20.22 -20.58 19.99
N SER A 75 -21.04 -19.71 19.39
CA SER A 75 -21.27 -18.33 19.87
C SER A 75 -22.67 -18.06 20.45
N GLY A 76 -23.54 -19.06 20.55
CA GLY A 76 -24.78 -19.00 21.35
C GLY A 76 -25.92 -18.09 20.83
N ALA A 77 -25.78 -17.49 19.64
CA ALA A 77 -26.86 -16.73 19.00
C ALA A 77 -27.43 -17.53 17.82
N LEU A 78 -28.73 -17.85 17.88
CA LEU A 78 -29.47 -18.49 16.80
C LEU A 78 -30.47 -17.49 16.21
N HIS A 79 -30.40 -17.25 14.90
CA HIS A 79 -31.43 -16.48 14.20
C HIS A 79 -32.56 -17.39 13.73
N LEU A 80 -33.73 -17.25 14.35
CA LEU A 80 -34.95 -17.98 14.00
C LEU A 80 -35.90 -17.10 13.19
N VAL A 81 -36.43 -17.64 12.11
CA VAL A 81 -37.53 -17.01 11.36
C VAL A 81 -38.85 -17.46 11.98
N VAL A 82 -39.55 -16.55 12.66
CA VAL A 82 -40.80 -16.85 13.36
C VAL A 82 -41.97 -16.12 12.72
N LYS A 83 -42.99 -16.86 12.32
CA LYS A 83 -44.27 -16.32 11.84
C LYS A 83 -45.24 -16.16 13.00
N ILE A 84 -45.60 -14.92 13.30
CA ILE A 84 -46.58 -14.61 14.36
C ILE A 84 -47.88 -14.15 13.72
N ARG A 85 -48.97 -14.89 13.92
CA ARG A 85 -50.33 -14.49 13.55
C ARG A 85 -51.05 -13.96 14.79
N ARG A 86 -51.57 -12.73 14.72
CA ARG A 86 -52.32 -12.10 15.81
C ARG A 86 -53.77 -11.88 15.41
N HIS A 87 -54.70 -12.15 16.33
CA HIS A 87 -56.12 -11.89 16.09
C HIS A 87 -56.43 -10.37 16.18
N LYS A 88 -57.11 -9.81 15.16
CA LYS A 88 -57.30 -8.35 15.00
C LYS A 88 -58.08 -7.70 16.16
N LYS A 89 -59.02 -8.42 16.77
CA LYS A 89 -59.88 -7.93 17.87
C LYS A 89 -59.40 -8.32 19.27
N ASN A 90 -58.61 -9.40 19.40
CA ASN A 90 -58.10 -9.86 20.69
C ASN A 90 -56.59 -10.08 20.56
N LYS A 91 -55.82 -9.03 20.89
CA LYS A 91 -54.36 -9.03 20.75
C LYS A 91 -53.65 -10.07 21.65
N ALA A 92 -54.34 -10.67 22.63
CA ALA A 92 -53.79 -11.71 23.50
C ALA A 92 -53.73 -13.09 22.81
N ASN A 93 -54.57 -13.36 21.81
CA ASN A 93 -54.52 -14.62 21.05
C ASN A 93 -53.52 -14.49 19.90
N CYS A 94 -52.31 -15.00 20.14
CA CYS A 94 -51.23 -15.07 19.16
C CYS A 94 -50.88 -16.54 18.87
N LYS A 95 -50.76 -16.89 17.58
CA LYS A 95 -50.17 -18.16 17.15
C LYS A 95 -48.77 -17.86 16.62
N ALA A 96 -47.75 -18.46 17.23
CA ALA A 96 -46.37 -18.39 16.76
C ALA A 96 -45.98 -19.73 16.13
N GLU A 97 -45.28 -19.66 15.01
CA GLU A 97 -44.78 -20.82 14.25
C GLU A 97 -43.34 -20.53 13.85
N ILE A 98 -42.43 -21.45 14.19
CA ILE A 98 -41.03 -21.37 13.76
C ILE A 98 -40.97 -21.89 12.33
N LEU A 99 -40.57 -21.03 11.39
CA LEU A 99 -40.45 -21.41 9.98
C LEU A 99 -39.11 -22.08 9.69
N GLY A 100 -38.03 -21.67 10.37
CA GLY A 100 -36.70 -22.25 10.17
C GLY A 100 -35.58 -21.37 10.72
N LEU A 101 -34.35 -21.74 10.37
CA LEU A 101 -33.12 -21.09 10.83
C LEU A 101 -32.55 -20.19 9.73
N ALA A 102 -32.01 -19.03 10.12
CA ALA A 102 -31.22 -18.20 9.22
C ALA A 102 -29.73 -18.48 9.44
N SER A 103 -29.13 -19.32 8.60
CA SER A 103 -27.73 -19.76 8.76
C SER A 103 -26.71 -18.78 8.22
N THR A 104 -27.11 -17.97 7.24
CA THR A 104 -26.24 -17.00 6.58
C THR A 104 -26.79 -15.61 6.75
N VAL A 105 -25.98 -14.72 7.32
CA VAL A 105 -26.31 -13.31 7.51
C VAL A 105 -25.41 -12.44 6.65
N TYR A 106 -26.00 -11.59 5.81
CA TYR A 106 -25.30 -10.56 5.07
C TYR A 106 -25.49 -9.20 5.76
N ARG A 107 -24.39 -8.53 6.11
CA ARG A 107 -24.40 -7.21 6.78
C ARG A 107 -23.61 -6.18 6.00
N PHE A 108 -23.95 -4.91 6.15
CA PHE A 108 -23.24 -3.80 5.51
C PHE A 108 -22.66 -2.87 6.56
N LYS A 109 -21.49 -3.22 7.11
CA LYS A 109 -20.81 -2.40 8.15
C LYS A 109 -19.90 -1.32 7.57
N SER A 110 -19.42 -1.52 6.35
CA SER A 110 -18.53 -0.57 5.67
C SER A 110 -19.26 0.73 5.33
N ILE A 111 -18.55 1.84 5.46
CA ILE A 111 -19.04 3.13 4.96
C ILE A 111 -18.92 3.18 3.43
N CYS A 112 -19.80 3.95 2.79
CA CYS A 112 -19.68 4.22 1.36
C CYS A 112 -18.41 5.03 1.06
N ASP A 113 -17.86 4.81 -0.13
CA ASP A 113 -16.76 5.63 -0.63
C ASP A 113 -17.28 7.02 -1.05
N PHE A 114 -16.36 7.95 -1.30
CA PHE A 114 -16.70 9.23 -1.90
C PHE A 114 -17.25 9.02 -3.32
N GLN A 115 -18.31 9.75 -3.63
CA GLN A 115 -18.95 9.70 -4.94
C GLN A 115 -18.63 10.98 -5.71
N TYR A 116 -18.08 10.80 -6.91
CA TYR A 116 -17.99 11.86 -7.90
C TYR A 116 -18.94 11.51 -9.04
N LEU A 117 -19.82 12.45 -9.40
CA LEU A 117 -20.85 12.21 -10.40
C LEU A 117 -20.42 12.81 -11.74
N PRO A 118 -20.64 12.13 -12.87
CA PRO A 118 -20.37 12.63 -14.22
C PRO A 118 -21.44 13.64 -14.63
N VAL A 119 -21.53 14.75 -13.90
CA VAL A 119 -22.48 15.82 -14.15
C VAL A 119 -21.74 17.13 -14.30
N ARG A 120 -22.19 17.96 -15.25
CA ARG A 120 -21.66 19.32 -15.46
C ARG A 120 -22.79 20.31 -15.30
N ARG A 121 -22.57 21.38 -14.54
CA ARG A 121 -23.54 22.50 -14.52
C ARG A 121 -23.56 23.17 -15.87
N THR A 122 -24.76 23.39 -16.41
CA THR A 122 -24.92 24.04 -17.71
C THR A 122 -24.52 25.52 -17.61
N ASP A 123 -24.89 26.20 -16.52
CA ASP A 123 -24.47 27.56 -16.20
C ASP A 123 -24.10 27.69 -14.71
N SER A 124 -23.26 28.67 -14.37
CA SER A 124 -22.82 28.93 -12.98
C SER A 124 -23.97 29.27 -12.02
N ASN A 125 -25.08 29.80 -12.56
CA ASN A 125 -26.24 30.29 -11.80
C ASN A 125 -27.50 29.42 -11.96
N SER A 126 -27.46 28.33 -12.74
CA SER A 126 -28.60 27.42 -12.90
C SER A 126 -28.39 26.13 -12.11
N ASP A 127 -29.47 25.62 -11.51
CA ASP A 127 -29.49 24.30 -10.85
C ASP A 127 -29.62 23.14 -11.86
N VAL A 128 -29.58 23.45 -13.16
CA VAL A 128 -29.68 22.45 -14.24
C VAL A 128 -28.30 21.83 -14.48
N CYS A 129 -28.23 20.51 -14.34
CA CYS A 129 -27.03 19.72 -14.58
C CYS A 129 -27.19 18.87 -15.85
N ASP A 130 -26.18 18.92 -16.70
CA ASP A 130 -25.98 18.07 -17.88
C ASP A 130 -25.42 16.71 -17.44
N ASP A 131 -26.11 15.62 -17.76
CA ASP A 131 -25.64 14.25 -17.51
C ASP A 131 -24.63 13.86 -18.59
N LEU A 132 -23.39 13.59 -18.18
CA LEU A 132 -22.31 13.25 -19.09
C LEU A 132 -22.28 11.76 -19.42
N VAL A 133 -22.98 10.89 -18.68
CA VAL A 133 -22.95 9.42 -18.92
C VAL A 133 -23.25 9.07 -20.37
N PRO A 134 -24.32 9.59 -21.00
CA PRO A 134 -24.64 9.24 -22.40
C PRO A 134 -23.61 9.75 -23.42
N ARG A 135 -22.70 10.66 -23.03
CA ARG A 135 -21.59 11.14 -23.88
C ARG A 135 -20.29 10.41 -23.64
N MET A 136 -20.25 9.57 -22.61
CA MET A 136 -19.07 8.79 -22.22
C MET A 136 -19.22 7.30 -22.51
N VAL A 137 -20.44 6.78 -22.40
CA VAL A 137 -20.77 5.39 -22.68
C VAL A 137 -21.93 5.37 -23.68
N PRO A 138 -21.74 4.79 -24.88
CA PRO A 138 -22.83 4.66 -25.83
C PRO A 138 -23.87 3.68 -25.28
N ASP A 139 -25.14 4.07 -25.36
CA ASP A 139 -26.27 3.30 -24.85
C ASP A 139 -26.69 2.15 -25.79
N SER A 140 -26.22 2.16 -27.03
CA SER A 140 -26.64 1.26 -28.10
C SER A 140 -25.57 1.12 -29.17
N ILE A 141 -25.63 0.03 -29.96
CA ILE A 141 -24.71 -0.19 -31.07
C ILE A 141 -24.77 0.94 -32.12
N PRO A 142 -25.96 1.44 -32.54
CA PRO A 142 -26.02 2.58 -33.45
C PRO A 142 -25.39 3.86 -32.88
N SER A 143 -25.55 4.11 -31.58
CA SER A 143 -24.91 5.23 -30.87
C SER A 143 -23.38 5.06 -30.84
N ALA A 144 -22.88 3.85 -30.60
CA ALA A 144 -21.45 3.56 -30.65
C ALA A 144 -20.86 3.73 -32.06
N LEU A 145 -21.57 3.32 -33.11
CA LEU A 145 -21.14 3.47 -34.50
C LEU A 145 -21.10 4.94 -34.92
N SER A 146 -22.07 5.75 -34.49
CA SER A 146 -22.07 7.19 -34.80
C SER A 146 -20.87 7.92 -34.18
N TRP A 147 -20.38 7.47 -33.03
CA TRP A 147 -19.16 8.01 -32.42
C TRP A 147 -17.91 7.67 -33.22
N TRP A 148 -17.88 6.50 -33.87
CA TRP A 148 -16.77 6.06 -34.71
C TRP A 148 -16.74 6.77 -36.06
N GLU A 149 -17.91 7.09 -36.62
CA GLU A 149 -18.08 7.71 -37.94
C GLU A 149 -18.02 9.24 -37.91
N SER A 150 -18.27 9.87 -36.76
CA SER A 150 -18.24 11.33 -36.61
C SER A 150 -16.79 11.84 -36.58
N ALA A 151 -16.33 12.43 -37.68
CA ALA A 151 -15.05 13.13 -37.74
C ALA A 151 -15.07 14.37 -36.83
N GLU A 152 -14.36 14.27 -35.70
CA GLU A 152 -13.86 15.22 -34.69
C GLU A 152 -14.28 16.71 -34.56
N ASP A 153 -15.23 17.29 -35.30
CA ASP A 153 -15.44 18.74 -35.23
C ASP A 153 -16.45 19.23 -34.17
N GLY A 154 -17.06 18.32 -33.38
CA GLY A 154 -18.06 18.74 -32.37
C GLY A 154 -18.31 17.82 -31.18
N PHE A 155 -17.86 16.56 -31.20
CA PHE A 155 -18.09 15.62 -30.10
C PHE A 155 -16.82 15.42 -29.26
N GLN A 156 -16.46 16.44 -28.47
CA GLN A 156 -15.38 16.30 -27.51
C GLN A 156 -15.89 15.46 -26.34
N THR A 157 -15.50 14.18 -26.30
CA THR A 157 -15.80 13.29 -25.17
C THR A 157 -15.29 13.94 -23.87
N PRO A 158 -16.15 14.19 -22.88
CA PRO A 158 -15.71 14.84 -21.65
C PRO A 158 -14.72 13.94 -20.90
N LEU A 159 -13.58 14.51 -20.49
CA LEU A 159 -12.58 13.78 -19.72
C LEU A 159 -13.08 13.57 -18.28
N PHE A 160 -13.65 12.40 -18.02
CA PHE A 160 -14.09 11.99 -16.69
C PHE A 160 -13.48 10.63 -16.36
N LEU A 161 -12.30 10.66 -15.75
CA LEU A 161 -11.52 9.49 -15.36
C LEU A 161 -11.35 9.48 -13.82
N PRO A 162 -12.43 9.22 -13.06
CA PRO A 162 -12.33 9.14 -11.62
C PRO A 162 -11.42 7.96 -11.24
N PRO A 163 -10.65 8.06 -10.14
CA PRO A 163 -9.95 6.90 -9.62
C PRO A 163 -10.97 5.82 -9.26
N TYR A 164 -10.62 4.55 -9.44
CA TYR A 164 -11.47 3.41 -9.10
C TYR A 164 -11.91 3.39 -7.62
N LEU A 165 -11.15 4.02 -6.74
CA LEU A 165 -11.52 4.24 -5.34
C LEU A 165 -11.03 5.62 -4.92
N TYR A 166 -11.85 6.34 -4.19
CA TYR A 166 -11.46 7.63 -3.60
C TYR A 166 -10.89 7.44 -2.19
N SER A 167 -11.47 6.52 -1.42
CA SER A 167 -11.00 6.16 -0.10
C SER A 167 -10.29 4.81 -0.14
N ARG A 168 -9.09 4.79 0.45
CA ARG A 168 -8.37 3.54 0.72
C ARG A 168 -8.97 2.75 1.89
N TYR A 169 -9.86 3.36 2.67
CA TYR A 169 -10.44 2.77 3.87
C TYR A 169 -11.95 2.91 3.84
N ASN A 170 -12.65 1.78 3.96
CA ASN A 170 -14.11 1.70 4.07
C ASN A 170 -14.58 1.53 5.52
N THR A 171 -13.67 1.75 6.48
CA THR A 171 -13.94 1.77 7.92
C THR A 171 -13.29 3.01 8.53
N PRO A 172 -13.99 3.72 9.44
CA PRO A 172 -13.41 4.87 10.12
C PRO A 172 -12.20 4.44 10.97
N SER A 173 -11.11 5.21 10.91
CA SER A 173 -9.95 4.99 11.76
C SER A 173 -10.27 5.36 13.21
N THR A 174 -10.18 4.38 14.10
CA THR A 174 -10.30 4.60 15.55
C THR A 174 -9.12 5.38 16.15
N LYS A 175 -8.03 5.56 15.39
CA LYS A 175 -6.82 6.29 15.82
C LYS A 175 -6.82 7.76 15.41
N ILE A 176 -7.46 8.11 14.29
CA ILE A 176 -7.41 9.47 13.71
C ILE A 176 -8.54 10.33 14.27
N LEU A 177 -9.69 9.72 14.55
CA LEU A 177 -10.68 10.31 15.42
C LEU A 177 -10.17 10.13 16.85
N CYS A 178 -9.30 11.05 17.30
CA CYS A 178 -8.93 11.16 18.69
C CYS A 178 -10.21 10.97 19.52
N ARG A 179 -10.22 10.01 20.44
CA ARG A 179 -11.16 10.06 21.56
C ARG A 179 -10.86 11.38 22.25
N GLU A 180 -11.65 12.40 21.96
CA GLU A 180 -11.65 13.67 22.68
C GLU A 180 -12.22 13.39 24.08
N THR A 181 -11.46 12.67 24.91
CA THR A 181 -11.88 12.30 26.27
C THR A 181 -11.21 13.15 27.34
N ASP A 182 -10.31 14.06 26.97
CA ASP A 182 -9.68 15.00 27.90
C ASP A 182 -10.15 16.45 27.64
N PHE A 183 -11.05 16.91 28.52
CA PHE A 183 -11.63 18.25 28.54
C PHE A 183 -11.00 19.16 29.62
N SER A 184 -9.75 18.93 30.03
CA SER A 184 -9.13 19.78 31.05
C SER A 184 -9.03 21.25 30.59
N GLU A 185 -9.39 22.18 31.48
CA GLU A 185 -9.44 23.63 31.20
C GLU A 185 -8.07 24.18 30.75
N GLU A 186 -6.98 23.60 31.25
CA GLU A 186 -5.59 23.97 30.94
C GLU A 186 -5.24 23.78 29.45
N LYS A 187 -5.87 22.81 28.77
CA LYS A 187 -5.74 22.60 27.31
C LYS A 187 -6.77 23.39 26.49
N GLN A 188 -7.90 23.78 27.08
CA GLN A 188 -8.88 24.66 26.43
C GLN A 188 -8.36 26.10 26.29
N ALA A 189 -7.57 26.60 27.25
CA ALA A 189 -6.96 27.92 27.18
C ALA A 189 -5.97 28.09 25.99
N LYS A 190 -5.34 26.99 25.55
CA LYS A 190 -4.50 26.98 24.33
C LYS A 190 -5.29 26.92 23.01
N ARG A 191 -6.64 26.87 23.05
CA ARG A 191 -7.53 26.77 21.87
C ARG A 191 -7.94 28.11 21.26
N SER A 192 -7.40 29.26 21.69
CA SER A 192 -7.81 30.55 21.11
C SER A 192 -7.43 30.73 19.64
N GLY A 193 -6.62 29.83 19.07
CA GLY A 193 -6.42 29.72 17.63
C GLY A 193 -7.27 28.59 17.05
N GLY A 194 -8.50 28.89 16.63
CA GLY A 194 -9.32 28.17 15.64
C GLY A 194 -9.48 26.64 15.73
N HIS A 195 -10.72 26.14 15.65
CA HIS A 195 -10.97 24.74 15.31
C HIS A 195 -10.30 24.38 13.97
N GLY A 196 -9.54 23.27 13.93
CA GLY A 196 -8.91 22.77 12.71
C GLY A 196 -7.49 23.27 12.41
N ILE A 197 -6.89 24.08 13.28
CA ILE A 197 -5.46 24.42 13.14
C ILE A 197 -4.64 23.22 13.61
N ASN A 198 -3.84 22.67 12.69
CA ASN A 198 -2.94 21.56 12.95
C ASN A 198 -2.13 21.77 14.24
N LEU A 199 -2.44 21.03 15.31
CA LEU A 199 -1.64 20.95 16.57
C LEU A 199 -0.23 20.39 16.36
N ARG A 200 0.13 20.06 15.12
CA ARG A 200 1.47 19.65 14.74
C ARG A 200 2.32 20.91 14.59
N MET A 201 3.28 21.11 15.49
CA MET A 201 4.38 22.05 15.23
C MET A 201 4.93 21.79 13.83
N GLU A 202 5.11 22.87 13.07
CA GLU A 202 5.68 22.82 11.73
C GLU A 202 7.03 22.09 11.79
N ARG A 203 7.14 21.00 11.04
CA ARG A 203 8.40 20.25 10.93
C ARG A 203 9.29 20.99 9.94
N LYS A 204 10.08 21.94 10.43
CA LYS A 204 11.14 22.56 9.62
C LYS A 204 12.15 21.48 9.24
N SER A 205 12.37 21.29 7.93
CA SER A 205 13.43 20.44 7.39
C SER A 205 14.56 21.34 6.94
N LEU A 206 15.66 21.35 7.68
CA LEU A 206 16.82 22.21 7.39
C LEU A 206 17.79 21.58 6.37
N ALA A 207 17.56 20.32 6.00
CA ALA A 207 18.35 19.63 4.98
C ALA A 207 18.06 20.21 3.59
N ILE A 208 19.13 20.63 2.89
CA ILE A 208 19.05 21.05 1.49
C ILE A 208 18.88 19.80 0.63
N THR A 209 17.93 19.88 -0.31
CA THR A 209 17.65 18.81 -1.26
C THR A 209 17.68 19.40 -2.66
N VAL A 210 18.40 18.75 -3.57
CA VAL A 210 18.58 19.22 -4.95
C VAL A 210 18.27 18.13 -5.96
N ARG A 211 17.90 18.55 -7.16
CA ARG A 211 17.83 17.66 -8.32
C ARG A 211 19.16 17.64 -9.07
N ILE A 212 19.38 16.64 -9.92
CA ILE A 212 20.63 16.47 -10.67
C ILE A 212 20.90 17.59 -11.69
N ASP A 213 19.85 18.30 -12.11
CA ASP A 213 19.86 19.43 -13.04
C ASP A 213 20.08 20.78 -12.36
N GLU A 214 20.10 20.84 -11.03
CA GLU A 214 20.28 22.08 -10.25
C GLU A 214 21.75 22.31 -9.86
N ASP A 215 22.04 23.51 -9.37
CA ASP A 215 23.35 23.84 -8.81
C ASP A 215 23.55 23.20 -7.44
N PHE A 216 24.74 22.61 -7.23
CA PHE A 216 25.04 21.88 -6.01
C PHE A 216 25.57 22.84 -4.94
N PRO A 217 25.01 22.84 -3.71
CA PRO A 217 25.36 23.80 -2.69
C PRO A 217 26.79 23.59 -2.20
N SER A 218 27.49 24.70 -1.97
CA SER A 218 28.87 24.71 -1.48
C SER A 218 28.97 24.65 0.05
N ALA A 219 27.91 24.99 0.77
CA ALA A 219 27.88 25.05 2.24
C ALA A 219 26.47 24.80 2.81
N PRO A 220 26.35 24.33 4.06
CA PRO A 220 25.07 24.26 4.78
C PRO A 220 24.53 25.66 5.11
N THR A 221 23.24 25.75 5.42
CA THR A 221 22.67 26.99 5.97
C THR A 221 23.13 27.23 7.41
N PRO A 222 23.27 28.50 7.86
CA PRO A 222 23.62 28.80 9.24
C PRO A 222 22.64 28.18 10.26
N GLU A 223 21.36 28.13 9.91
CA GLU A 223 20.31 27.49 10.73
C GLU A 223 20.55 25.99 10.89
N ALA A 224 20.93 25.29 9.82
CA ALA A 224 21.22 23.86 9.86
C ALA A 224 22.42 23.54 10.76
N VAL A 225 23.46 24.40 10.72
CA VAL A 225 24.64 24.29 11.58
C VAL A 225 24.26 24.48 13.05
N GLN A 226 23.55 25.56 13.37
CA GLN A 226 23.13 25.86 14.74
C GLN A 226 22.21 24.76 15.32
N ASP A 227 21.26 24.25 14.54
CA ASP A 227 20.36 23.18 14.98
C ASP A 227 21.11 21.85 15.19
N ALA A 228 22.09 21.53 14.33
CA ALA A 228 22.93 20.35 14.49
C ALA A 228 23.75 20.43 15.79
N ASP A 229 24.42 21.56 16.03
CA ASP A 229 25.29 21.77 17.20
C ASP A 229 24.48 21.84 18.50
N PHE A 230 23.27 22.39 18.44
CA PHE A 230 22.35 22.42 19.58
C PHE A 230 21.84 21.02 19.95
N ARG A 231 21.48 20.19 18.96
CA ARG A 231 20.89 18.86 19.18
C ARG A 231 21.92 17.78 19.42
N CYS A 232 23.10 17.90 18.83
CA CYS A 232 24.20 16.95 18.95
C CYS A 232 25.41 17.62 19.62
N LYS A 233 25.31 17.86 20.94
CA LYS A 233 26.36 18.53 21.71
C LYS A 233 27.70 17.77 21.77
N ASN A 234 27.66 16.45 21.55
CA ASN A 234 28.86 15.62 21.56
C ASN A 234 29.62 15.80 20.25
N GLU A 235 30.92 16.09 20.34
CA GLU A 235 31.78 16.28 19.16
C GLU A 235 32.07 14.97 18.39
N GLU A 236 31.99 13.80 19.05
CA GLU A 236 32.35 12.53 18.42
C GLU A 236 31.49 12.19 17.18
N PRO A 237 30.15 12.25 17.21
CA PRO A 237 29.32 12.10 16.01
C PRO A 237 29.64 13.07 14.87
N HIS A 238 29.99 14.32 15.21
CA HIS A 238 30.39 15.34 14.24
C HIS A 238 31.69 14.96 13.54
N LYS A 239 32.70 14.51 14.31
CA LYS A 239 33.97 14.03 13.77
C LYS A 239 33.78 12.80 12.89
N VAL A 240 32.99 11.82 13.33
CA VAL A 240 32.74 10.57 12.59
C VAL A 240 32.10 10.86 11.23
N ILE A 241 31.03 11.67 11.18
CA ILE A 241 30.39 12.02 9.90
C ILE A 241 31.32 12.84 9.01
N LYS A 242 32.07 13.78 9.59
CA LYS A 242 33.06 14.56 8.84
C LYS A 242 34.13 13.66 8.21
N MET A 243 34.72 12.75 8.99
CA MET A 243 35.71 11.80 8.50
C MET A 243 35.14 10.90 7.40
N MET A 244 33.91 10.43 7.55
CA MET A 244 33.22 9.62 6.54
C MET A 244 33.05 10.35 5.19
N PHE A 245 32.66 11.63 5.22
CA PHE A 245 32.54 12.44 4.01
C PHE A 245 33.88 12.92 3.44
N ASP A 246 34.91 13.00 4.27
CA ASP A 246 36.29 13.27 3.85
C ASP A 246 36.91 12.04 3.15
N GLU A 247 36.59 10.82 3.60
CA GLU A 247 36.98 9.55 2.97
C GLU A 247 36.25 9.33 1.62
N ARG A 248 34.92 9.47 1.62
CA ARG A 248 34.10 9.37 0.41
C ARG A 248 33.01 10.44 0.43
N PRO A 249 32.86 11.24 -0.63
CA PRO A 249 32.01 12.43 -0.61
C PRO A 249 30.51 12.12 -0.74
N MET A 250 30.12 10.89 -1.07
CA MET A 250 28.72 10.54 -1.34
C MET A 250 28.33 9.19 -0.76
N TRP A 251 27.22 9.14 -0.03
CA TRP A 251 26.78 7.93 0.67
C TRP A 251 25.26 7.76 0.66
N THR A 252 24.79 6.52 0.67
CA THR A 252 23.37 6.24 0.96
C THR A 252 23.12 6.44 2.46
N LYS A 253 21.89 6.82 2.85
CA LYS A 253 21.54 6.95 4.28
C LYS A 253 21.82 5.63 5.04
N VAL A 254 21.54 4.49 4.39
CA VAL A 254 21.77 3.16 4.99
C VAL A 254 23.24 2.91 5.23
N ALA A 255 24.12 3.22 4.27
CA ALA A 255 25.56 3.07 4.46
C ALA A 255 26.10 3.95 5.60
N ILE A 256 25.58 5.17 5.76
CA ILE A 256 25.97 6.03 6.87
C ILE A 256 25.54 5.41 8.21
N LEU A 257 24.31 4.90 8.32
CA LEU A 257 23.86 4.22 9.54
C LEU A 257 24.71 2.99 9.86
N CYS A 258 24.96 2.13 8.88
CA CYS A 258 25.76 0.91 9.06
C CYS A 258 27.20 1.20 9.50
N ARG A 259 27.87 2.17 8.85
CA ARG A 259 29.28 2.47 9.13
C ARG A 259 29.50 3.27 10.40
N THR A 260 28.58 4.19 10.72
CA THR A 260 28.77 5.10 11.88
C THR A 260 28.15 4.58 13.16
N GLY A 261 27.16 3.69 13.08
CA GLY A 261 26.40 3.21 14.23
C GLY A 261 25.55 4.29 14.90
N LEU A 262 25.40 5.47 14.28
CA LEU A 262 24.59 6.57 14.79
C LEU A 262 23.10 6.21 14.72
N ASP A 263 22.33 6.74 15.66
CA ASP A 263 20.88 6.59 15.61
C ASP A 263 20.25 7.47 14.51
N GLU A 264 19.05 7.08 14.06
CA GLU A 264 18.36 7.82 12.99
C GLU A 264 18.09 9.30 13.33
N PRO A 265 17.68 9.66 14.57
CA PRO A 265 17.49 11.05 14.95
C PRO A 265 18.78 11.89 14.87
N GLN A 266 19.89 11.44 15.47
CA GLN A 266 21.17 12.17 15.42
C GLN A 266 21.64 12.34 13.98
N LEU A 267 21.60 11.26 13.19
CA LEU A 267 22.01 11.30 11.79
C LEU A 267 21.23 12.36 11.00
N LYS A 268 19.93 12.52 11.26
CA LYS A 268 19.10 13.53 10.59
C LYS A 268 19.63 14.95 10.80
N TYR A 269 20.03 15.30 12.02
CA TYR A 269 20.53 16.64 12.36
C TYR A 269 21.98 16.85 11.91
N LEU A 270 22.77 15.79 11.83
CA LEU A 270 24.14 15.91 11.34
C LEU A 270 24.17 16.03 9.81
N LEU A 271 23.32 15.31 9.10
CA LEU A 271 23.27 15.36 7.64
C LEU A 271 22.99 16.77 7.11
N GLN A 272 22.03 17.51 7.69
CA GLN A 272 21.75 18.90 7.29
C GLN A 272 22.97 19.85 7.45
N LYS A 273 23.94 19.52 8.31
CA LYS A 273 25.18 20.29 8.52
C LYS A 273 26.30 19.88 7.57
N TYR A 274 26.42 18.60 7.21
CA TYR A 274 27.60 18.09 6.47
C TYR A 274 27.32 17.75 5.00
N ALA A 275 26.06 17.54 4.62
CA ALA A 275 25.70 17.10 3.28
C ALA A 275 24.32 17.64 2.82
N PHE A 276 24.10 17.59 1.52
CA PHE A 276 22.80 17.80 0.90
C PHE A 276 22.33 16.51 0.23
N TYR A 277 21.03 16.41 -0.03
CA TYR A 277 20.43 15.20 -0.58
C TYR A 277 20.13 15.35 -2.07
N VAL A 278 20.58 14.39 -2.88
CA VAL A 278 20.33 14.34 -4.33
C VAL A 278 19.08 13.53 -4.61
N GLN A 279 18.05 14.13 -5.22
CA GLN A 279 16.74 13.49 -5.40
C GLN A 279 16.72 12.40 -6.49
N ASN A 280 17.39 12.65 -7.61
CA ASN A 280 17.25 11.89 -8.85
C ASN A 280 18.59 11.84 -9.63
N GLY A 281 18.58 11.21 -10.80
CA GLY A 281 19.75 11.05 -11.66
C GLY A 281 20.68 9.91 -11.23
N ALA A 282 21.87 9.87 -11.82
CA ALA A 282 22.85 8.80 -11.62
C ALA A 282 23.31 8.65 -10.15
N TRP A 283 23.27 9.72 -9.36
CA TRP A 283 23.58 9.73 -7.92
C TRP A 283 22.35 9.97 -7.04
N GLY A 284 21.15 9.72 -7.58
CA GLY A 284 19.91 9.90 -6.85
C GLY A 284 19.87 9.04 -5.58
N ARG A 285 19.24 9.56 -4.53
CA ARG A 285 19.14 8.94 -3.20
C ARG A 285 20.44 8.92 -2.38
N LEU A 286 21.47 9.67 -2.81
CA LEU A 286 22.68 9.87 -2.01
C LEU A 286 22.67 11.19 -1.25
N TRP A 287 23.36 11.18 -0.11
CA TRP A 287 23.83 12.37 0.57
C TRP A 287 25.20 12.73 0.03
N CYS A 288 25.35 13.96 -0.42
CA CYS A 288 26.56 14.50 -1.02
C CYS A 288 27.16 15.57 -0.12
N LYS A 289 28.47 15.49 0.12
CA LYS A 289 29.24 16.51 0.83
C LYS A 289 29.08 17.88 0.15
N PHE A 290 28.87 18.93 0.95
CA PHE A 290 28.85 20.30 0.45
C PHE A 290 30.14 20.66 -0.32
N GLY A 291 29.98 21.36 -1.45
CA GLY A 291 31.11 21.76 -2.31
C GLY A 291 31.65 20.65 -3.21
N TYR A 292 31.03 19.47 -3.22
CA TYR A 292 31.36 18.39 -4.15
C TYR A 292 30.33 18.27 -5.26
N ASP A 293 30.78 18.31 -6.52
CA ASP A 293 29.96 18.05 -7.70
C ASP A 293 30.45 16.77 -8.40
N PRO A 294 29.68 15.67 -8.37
CA PRO A 294 30.07 14.42 -8.99
C PRO A 294 29.96 14.41 -10.51
N ARG A 295 29.28 15.41 -11.09
CA ARG A 295 29.07 15.52 -12.54
C ARG A 295 30.32 15.98 -13.27
N THR A 296 31.24 16.66 -12.59
CA THR A 296 32.48 17.20 -13.15
C THR A 296 33.71 16.35 -12.82
N LYS A 297 33.57 15.39 -11.89
CA LYS A 297 34.68 14.56 -11.40
C LYS A 297 34.44 13.10 -11.74
N ILE A 298 35.28 12.55 -12.61
CA ILE A 298 35.22 11.16 -13.04
C ILE A 298 35.45 10.16 -11.91
N GLU A 299 36.22 10.55 -10.89
CA GLU A 299 36.44 9.82 -9.63
C GLU A 299 35.13 9.55 -8.86
N SER A 300 34.04 10.22 -9.23
CA SER A 300 32.71 10.03 -8.65
C SER A 300 31.89 8.94 -9.31
N ALA A 301 32.37 8.39 -10.44
CA ALA A 301 31.71 7.30 -11.15
C ALA A 301 31.41 6.10 -10.24
N PRO A 302 32.33 5.63 -9.38
CA PRO A 302 32.07 4.52 -8.46
C PRO A 302 30.88 4.75 -7.51
N TYR A 303 30.54 6.01 -7.21
CA TYR A 303 29.47 6.34 -6.29
C TYR A 303 28.09 6.29 -6.93
N GLN A 304 27.99 6.14 -8.26
CA GLN A 304 26.70 6.05 -8.95
C GLN A 304 25.80 4.97 -8.36
N THR A 305 24.50 5.25 -8.34
CA THR A 305 23.51 4.42 -7.65
C THR A 305 22.83 3.42 -8.56
N LEU A 306 22.49 2.28 -7.97
CA LEU A 306 21.85 1.16 -8.61
C LEU A 306 20.71 0.66 -7.70
N MET A 307 19.47 0.86 -8.15
CA MET A 307 18.29 0.32 -7.47
C MET A 307 18.05 -1.12 -7.92
N VAL A 308 18.00 -2.06 -6.99
CA VAL A 308 17.58 -3.45 -7.24
C VAL A 308 16.30 -3.75 -6.46
N SER A 309 15.36 -4.40 -7.13
CA SER A 309 14.07 -4.79 -6.57
C SER A 309 13.88 -6.30 -6.67
N PHE A 310 13.54 -6.90 -5.53
CA PHE A 310 13.27 -8.33 -5.32
C PHE A 310 11.81 -8.56 -4.89
N ARG A 311 10.87 -7.75 -5.40
CA ARG A 311 9.44 -7.75 -5.00
C ARG A 311 8.78 -9.14 -5.00
N GLN A 312 9.17 -10.01 -5.92
CA GLN A 312 8.60 -11.35 -6.09
C GLN A 312 9.33 -12.41 -5.24
N HIS A 313 10.36 -12.04 -4.48
CA HIS A 313 11.19 -12.98 -3.72
C HIS A 313 10.63 -13.24 -2.33
N GLY A 314 10.02 -14.41 -2.12
CA GLY A 314 9.34 -14.78 -0.87
C GLY A 314 10.24 -14.75 0.36
N LYS A 315 11.49 -15.23 0.25
CA LYS A 315 12.45 -15.32 1.36
C LYS A 315 13.06 -13.99 1.80
N ILE A 316 12.94 -12.92 1.00
CA ILE A 316 13.48 -11.60 1.39
C ILE A 316 12.39 -10.85 2.15
N PRO A 317 12.68 -10.36 3.37
CA PRO A 317 11.71 -9.61 4.17
C PRO A 317 11.15 -8.40 3.41
N GLU A 318 9.82 -8.25 3.41
CA GLU A 318 9.16 -7.02 3.00
C GLU A 318 8.98 -6.15 4.23
N LYS A 319 9.44 -4.88 4.19
CA LYS A 319 9.04 -3.91 5.23
C LYS A 319 7.52 -3.91 5.28
N VAL A 320 6.95 -4.15 6.46
CA VAL A 320 5.50 -4.14 6.68
C VAL A 320 4.95 -2.82 6.16
N ARG A 321 4.40 -2.84 4.95
CA ARG A 321 3.46 -1.81 4.52
C ARG A 321 2.24 -2.00 5.41
N LEU A 322 1.66 -0.91 5.89
CA LEU A 322 0.30 -0.94 6.45
C LEU A 322 -0.57 -1.67 5.42
N LYS A 323 -0.83 -2.96 5.65
CA LYS A 323 -1.71 -3.74 4.79
C LYS A 323 -3.07 -3.09 4.97
N VAL A 324 -3.52 -2.44 3.90
CA VAL A 324 -4.92 -2.04 3.80
C VAL A 324 -5.68 -3.37 3.84
N ALA A 325 -6.50 -3.56 4.87
CA ALA A 325 -7.43 -4.68 4.93
C ALA A 325 -8.43 -4.50 3.78
N GLY A 326 -8.04 -4.96 2.60
CA GLY A 326 -8.87 -4.97 1.41
C GLY A 326 -9.60 -6.30 1.33
N ASP A 327 -10.56 -6.54 2.22
CA ASP A 327 -11.54 -7.64 2.06
C ASP A 327 -12.58 -7.29 0.97
N ARG A 328 -12.10 -6.87 -0.20
CA ARG A 328 -12.91 -6.65 -1.40
C ARG A 328 -12.34 -7.39 -2.59
N THR A 329 -11.93 -8.64 -2.38
CA THR A 329 -11.81 -9.61 -3.48
C THR A 329 -13.21 -9.86 -4.03
N LEU A 330 -13.57 -9.18 -5.12
CA LEU A 330 -14.68 -9.60 -5.97
C LEU A 330 -14.19 -9.80 -7.41
N ALA A 331 -14.51 -11.00 -7.91
CA ALA A 331 -14.32 -11.54 -9.25
C ALA A 331 -12.88 -11.92 -9.68
N GLY A 332 -12.51 -13.19 -9.46
CA GLY A 332 -11.69 -13.91 -10.46
C GLY A 332 -10.59 -14.85 -9.95
N THR A 333 -10.07 -14.70 -8.74
CA THR A 333 -8.95 -15.53 -8.27
C THR A 333 -9.38 -16.41 -7.09
N THR A 334 -9.24 -17.72 -7.27
CA THR A 334 -9.35 -18.74 -6.22
C THR A 334 -8.35 -18.42 -5.12
N ALA A 335 -8.83 -17.89 -4.00
CA ALA A 335 -8.03 -17.63 -2.81
C ALA A 335 -8.35 -18.69 -1.76
N GLU A 336 -7.74 -19.87 -1.89
CA GLU A 336 -7.70 -20.87 -0.81
C GLU A 336 -6.65 -20.55 0.28
N SER A 337 -6.00 -19.39 0.23
CA SER A 337 -4.84 -19.09 1.09
C SER A 337 -5.06 -17.97 2.13
N SER A 338 -6.30 -17.66 2.52
CA SER A 338 -6.57 -16.55 3.44
C SER A 338 -6.66 -16.91 4.93
N GLU A 339 -6.59 -18.19 5.33
CA GLU A 339 -6.90 -18.57 6.72
C GLU A 339 -5.75 -18.50 7.75
N VAL A 340 -4.52 -18.11 7.40
CA VAL A 340 -3.37 -18.26 8.35
C VAL A 340 -2.71 -16.95 8.83
N PHE A 341 -3.17 -15.75 8.47
CA PHE A 341 -2.47 -14.50 8.89
C PHE A 341 -3.27 -13.51 9.74
N ALA A 342 -4.42 -13.94 10.28
CA ALA A 342 -5.05 -13.21 11.37
C ALA A 342 -4.32 -13.56 12.68
N HIS A 343 -3.82 -12.55 13.40
CA HIS A 343 -3.18 -12.63 14.73
C HIS A 343 -1.65 -12.76 14.82
N LEU A 344 -0.89 -12.00 14.04
CA LEU A 344 0.48 -11.63 14.46
C LEU A 344 0.49 -10.20 15.02
N PRO A 345 1.04 -9.96 16.24
CA PRO A 345 1.18 -8.62 16.77
C PRO A 345 2.08 -7.79 15.86
N ILE A 346 1.58 -6.61 15.44
CA ILE A 346 2.29 -5.63 14.61
C ILE A 346 3.33 -4.90 15.48
N VAL A 347 4.36 -5.63 15.92
CA VAL A 347 5.65 -5.09 16.34
C VAL A 347 6.71 -6.14 15.95
N GLN A 348 6.91 -6.33 14.65
CA GLN A 348 8.21 -6.84 14.22
C GLN A 348 9.17 -5.65 14.29
N GLU A 349 10.08 -5.68 15.27
CA GLU A 349 11.21 -4.77 15.33
C GLU A 349 11.88 -4.74 13.95
N GLN A 350 12.16 -3.53 13.45
CA GLN A 350 12.96 -3.41 12.23
C GLN A 350 14.28 -4.15 12.50
N PRO A 351 14.69 -5.10 11.64
CA PRO A 351 15.96 -5.78 11.85
C PRO A 351 17.07 -4.72 11.96
N LYS A 352 17.83 -4.76 13.06
CA LYS A 352 18.99 -3.87 13.23
C LYS A 352 19.96 -4.15 12.09
N LEU A 353 20.32 -3.10 11.36
CA LEU A 353 21.27 -3.18 10.26
C LEU A 353 22.67 -3.48 10.84
N GLY A 354 23.32 -4.51 10.32
CA GLY A 354 24.73 -4.79 10.56
C GLY A 354 25.65 -3.81 9.82
N PRO A 355 26.97 -3.84 10.12
CA PRO A 355 27.96 -2.96 9.49
C PRO A 355 28.04 -3.14 7.97
N ASP A 356 27.82 -4.35 7.47
CA ASP A 356 27.97 -4.70 6.06
C ASP A 356 26.64 -4.76 5.29
N ASP A 357 25.50 -4.49 5.93
CA ASP A 357 24.18 -4.60 5.29
C ASP A 357 23.92 -3.55 4.19
N HIS A 358 24.81 -2.57 4.06
CA HIS A 358 24.82 -1.60 2.98
C HIS A 358 25.56 -2.08 1.73
N LEU A 359 26.37 -3.14 1.86
CA LEU A 359 27.12 -3.77 0.78
C LEU A 359 26.26 -4.86 0.13
N TYR A 360 26.50 -5.11 -1.16
CA TYR A 360 26.07 -6.34 -1.78
C TYR A 360 27.19 -7.37 -1.72
N ILE A 361 27.00 -8.41 -0.92
CA ILE A 361 27.95 -9.52 -0.76
C ILE A 361 27.38 -10.75 -1.47
N PRO A 362 28.11 -11.36 -2.43
CA PRO A 362 27.67 -12.56 -3.12
C PRO A 362 27.33 -13.70 -2.16
N GLY A 363 26.31 -14.49 -2.49
CA GLY A 363 25.88 -15.61 -1.64
C GLY A 363 25.09 -15.19 -0.39
N THR A 364 24.80 -13.90 -0.20
CA THR A 364 23.99 -13.41 0.92
C THR A 364 22.69 -12.77 0.40
N LEU A 365 21.55 -13.17 0.97
CA LEU A 365 20.28 -12.56 0.63
C LEU A 365 20.19 -11.12 1.19
N PRO A 366 19.76 -10.13 0.38
CA PRO A 366 19.53 -8.76 0.85
C PRO A 366 18.50 -8.69 1.97
N LYS A 367 18.67 -7.73 2.90
CA LYS A 367 17.74 -7.55 4.03
C LYS A 367 16.38 -6.98 3.62
N LEU A 368 16.32 -6.27 2.50
CA LEU A 368 15.11 -5.60 2.02
C LEU A 368 14.83 -5.94 0.55
N ARG A 369 13.55 -6.04 0.19
CA ARG A 369 13.12 -6.25 -1.21
C ARG A 369 13.45 -5.08 -2.15
N GLN A 370 13.83 -3.92 -1.62
CA GLN A 370 14.27 -2.77 -2.42
C GLN A 370 15.54 -2.20 -1.80
N MET A 371 16.63 -2.30 -2.55
CA MET A 371 17.96 -1.84 -2.13
C MET A 371 18.49 -0.82 -3.13
N TRP A 372 19.17 0.19 -2.60
CA TRP A 372 19.96 1.15 -3.38
C TRP A 372 21.41 0.96 -2.98
N TYR A 373 22.22 0.49 -3.92
CA TYR A 373 23.67 0.34 -3.75
C TYR A 373 24.37 1.46 -4.53
N SER A 374 25.48 1.97 -4.03
CA SER A 374 26.46 2.60 -4.93
C SER A 374 27.25 1.50 -5.63
N LEU A 375 27.76 1.75 -6.83
CA LEU A 375 28.46 0.72 -7.60
C LEU A 375 29.71 0.19 -6.87
N CYS A 376 30.43 1.05 -6.15
CA CYS A 376 31.55 0.66 -5.29
C CYS A 376 31.16 -0.23 -4.09
N ASP A 377 29.88 -0.31 -3.76
CA ASP A 377 29.36 -1.13 -2.65
C ASP A 377 28.87 -2.51 -3.14
N VAL A 378 29.12 -2.85 -4.41
CA VAL A 378 28.73 -4.13 -5.02
C VAL A 378 29.93 -5.03 -5.19
N ASN A 379 30.04 -6.07 -4.37
CA ASN A 379 31.18 -6.99 -4.36
C ASN A 379 31.00 -8.13 -5.39
N LEU A 380 30.70 -7.78 -6.64
CA LEU A 380 30.61 -8.74 -7.74
C LEU A 380 31.74 -8.49 -8.76
N PRO A 381 32.30 -9.54 -9.39
CA PRO A 381 33.36 -9.40 -10.39
C PRO A 381 33.02 -8.42 -11.51
N ILE A 382 31.76 -8.41 -11.96
CA ILE A 382 31.28 -7.48 -13.00
C ILE A 382 31.32 -6.01 -12.56
N ALA A 383 31.05 -5.74 -11.28
CA ALA A 383 31.12 -4.39 -10.73
C ALA A 383 32.58 -3.97 -10.55
N GLU A 384 33.45 -4.86 -10.04
CA GLU A 384 34.88 -4.59 -9.95
C GLU A 384 35.53 -4.32 -11.32
N GLU A 385 35.16 -5.08 -12.34
CA GLU A 385 35.63 -4.86 -13.71
C GLU A 385 35.11 -3.53 -14.26
N ALA A 386 33.84 -3.20 -14.01
CA ALA A 386 33.26 -1.90 -14.37
C ALA A 386 34.05 -0.74 -13.76
N LEU A 387 34.48 -0.86 -12.51
CA LEU A 387 35.27 0.16 -11.80
C LEU A 387 36.71 0.28 -12.32
N LYS A 388 37.27 -0.80 -12.88
CA LYS A 388 38.62 -0.81 -13.49
C LYS A 388 38.63 -0.23 -14.92
N ARG A 389 37.48 -0.18 -15.60
CA ARG A 389 37.41 0.38 -16.95
C ARG A 389 37.64 1.89 -16.91
N SER A 390 38.59 2.35 -17.72
CA SER A 390 38.91 3.77 -17.94
C SER A 390 38.06 4.42 -19.04
N SER A 391 37.21 3.65 -19.73
CA SER A 391 36.34 4.14 -20.81
C SER A 391 35.05 4.71 -20.24
N PHE A 392 35.11 5.91 -19.68
CA PHE A 392 33.93 6.64 -19.24
C PHE A 392 33.23 7.29 -20.45
N ALA A 393 31.93 7.59 -20.29
CA ALA A 393 31.15 8.27 -21.32
C ALA A 393 31.88 9.53 -21.84
N ARG A 394 31.91 9.68 -23.17
CA ARG A 394 32.64 10.73 -23.88
C ARG A 394 32.16 12.13 -23.43
N GLY A 395 33.01 12.88 -22.73
CA GLY A 395 32.80 14.31 -22.43
C GLY A 395 33.49 14.78 -21.16
N ASP A 396 33.55 16.10 -20.98
CA ASP A 396 34.11 16.76 -19.77
C ASP A 396 33.13 16.75 -18.57
N ARG A 397 31.92 16.21 -18.77
CA ARG A 397 30.84 16.18 -17.77
C ARG A 397 29.98 14.93 -17.94
N ALA A 398 29.53 14.38 -16.82
CA ALA A 398 28.64 13.22 -16.76
C ALA A 398 27.24 13.53 -17.31
N ASP A 399 26.59 12.51 -17.89
CA ASP A 399 25.18 12.59 -18.26
C ASP A 399 24.27 12.63 -17.01
N HIS A 400 23.19 13.39 -17.05
CA HIS A 400 22.29 13.55 -15.90
C HIS A 400 21.59 12.23 -15.51
N THR A 401 21.27 11.40 -16.50
CA THR A 401 20.52 10.15 -16.33
C THR A 401 21.43 8.96 -16.05
N SER A 402 22.45 8.77 -16.88
CA SER A 402 23.33 7.59 -16.89
C SER A 402 24.64 7.82 -16.15
N GLY A 403 25.04 9.08 -15.92
CA GLY A 403 26.28 9.42 -15.23
C GLY A 403 27.51 9.21 -16.10
N TRP A 404 28.55 8.61 -15.53
CA TRP A 404 29.80 8.28 -16.22
C TRP A 404 29.79 6.88 -16.84
N PHE A 405 28.94 5.97 -16.33
CA PHE A 405 28.73 4.63 -16.87
C PHE A 405 27.54 4.56 -17.82
N SER A 406 27.60 3.66 -18.80
CA SER A 406 26.44 3.43 -19.67
C SER A 406 25.29 2.75 -18.92
N ALA A 407 24.06 3.03 -19.34
CA ALA A 407 22.88 2.36 -18.79
C ALA A 407 22.96 0.83 -18.92
N GLU A 408 23.50 0.33 -20.04
CA GLU A 408 23.68 -1.10 -20.31
C GLU A 408 24.62 -1.79 -19.31
N LEU A 409 25.71 -1.11 -18.91
CA LEU A 409 26.63 -1.62 -17.91
C LEU A 409 25.94 -1.73 -16.54
N LEU A 410 25.25 -0.66 -16.12
CA LEU A 410 24.49 -0.66 -14.87
C LEU A 410 23.39 -1.72 -14.86
N ASP A 411 22.70 -1.94 -15.99
CA ASP A 411 21.72 -3.02 -16.13
C ASP A 411 22.34 -4.41 -16.08
N SER A 412 23.56 -4.58 -16.61
CA SER A 412 24.29 -5.83 -16.52
C SER A 412 24.65 -6.16 -15.07
N VAL A 413 25.08 -5.15 -14.29
CA VAL A 413 25.32 -5.31 -12.84
C VAL A 413 24.01 -5.64 -12.10
N ARG A 414 22.89 -4.97 -12.41
CA ARG A 414 21.56 -5.30 -11.82
C ARG A 414 21.16 -6.75 -12.10
N ARG A 415 21.39 -7.23 -13.33
CA ARG A 415 21.10 -8.62 -13.72
C ARG A 415 21.97 -9.61 -12.96
N ALA A 416 23.27 -9.33 -12.83
CA ALA A 416 24.19 -10.18 -12.07
C ALA A 416 23.79 -10.32 -10.60
N ILE A 417 23.43 -9.21 -9.94
CA ILE A 417 22.91 -9.22 -8.56
C ILE A 417 21.66 -10.12 -8.45
N LYS A 418 20.69 -9.95 -9.35
CA LYS A 418 19.45 -10.74 -9.32
C LYS A 418 19.71 -12.23 -9.53
N GLU A 419 20.63 -12.58 -10.43
CA GLU A 419 20.98 -13.96 -10.70
C GLU A 419 21.70 -14.61 -9.52
N ASP A 420 22.61 -13.90 -8.86
CA ASP A 420 23.29 -14.38 -7.66
C ASP A 420 22.30 -14.59 -6.49
N VAL A 421 21.36 -13.66 -6.27
CA VAL A 421 20.27 -13.84 -5.31
C VAL A 421 19.39 -15.06 -5.66
N ARG A 422 19.07 -15.26 -6.94
CA ARG A 422 18.29 -16.43 -7.39
C ARG A 422 19.01 -17.74 -7.08
N LYS A 423 20.32 -17.82 -7.36
CA LYS A 423 21.16 -18.98 -7.06
C LYS A 423 21.24 -19.25 -5.57
N THR A 424 21.50 -18.20 -4.78
CA THR A 424 21.56 -18.27 -3.31
C THR A 424 20.25 -18.80 -2.73
N SER A 425 19.10 -18.29 -3.21
CA SER A 425 17.79 -18.77 -2.75
C SER A 425 17.57 -20.25 -3.05
N ALA A 426 17.95 -20.70 -4.24
CA ALA A 426 17.80 -22.09 -4.67
C ALA A 426 18.72 -23.04 -3.88
N GLN A 427 19.94 -22.60 -3.54
CA GLN A 427 20.83 -23.35 -2.65
C GLN A 427 20.22 -23.51 -1.26
N LEU A 428 19.68 -22.42 -0.69
CA LEU A 428 18.98 -22.48 0.59
C LEU A 428 17.74 -23.39 0.56
N ASP A 429 17.05 -23.50 -0.58
CA ASP A 429 15.94 -24.46 -0.74
C ASP A 429 16.47 -25.90 -0.73
N ALA A 430 17.53 -26.18 -1.50
CA ALA A 430 18.15 -27.50 -1.55
C ALA A 430 18.71 -27.93 -0.18
N ASP A 431 19.38 -27.03 0.54
CA ASP A 431 19.92 -27.32 1.88
C ASP A 431 18.79 -27.62 2.88
N THR A 432 17.65 -26.91 2.78
CA THR A 432 16.49 -27.18 3.63
C THR A 432 15.86 -28.54 3.32
N GLU A 433 15.79 -28.93 2.03
CA GLU A 433 15.29 -30.25 1.63
C GLU A 433 16.22 -31.38 2.10
N VAL A 434 17.55 -31.16 2.06
CA VAL A 434 18.54 -32.14 2.55
C VAL A 434 18.49 -32.27 4.07
N ASP A 435 18.40 -31.16 4.82
CA ASP A 435 18.29 -31.21 6.30
C ASP A 435 17.02 -31.95 6.74
N ILE A 436 15.87 -31.73 6.07
CA ILE A 436 14.64 -32.49 6.33
C ILE A 436 14.83 -33.99 6.04
N SER A 437 15.56 -34.34 4.97
CA SER A 437 15.84 -35.75 4.65
C SER A 437 16.78 -36.41 5.67
N HIS A 438 17.74 -35.66 6.21
CA HIS A 438 18.68 -36.17 7.21
C HIS A 438 18.06 -36.29 8.62
N GLU A 439 17.09 -35.44 8.97
CA GLU A 439 16.34 -35.55 10.22
C GLU A 439 15.42 -36.78 10.22
N TRP A 440 14.81 -37.13 9.07
CA TRP A 440 13.95 -38.31 8.94
C TRP A 440 14.72 -39.63 8.91
N ASP A 441 15.97 -39.64 8.44
CA ASP A 441 16.85 -40.83 8.44
C ASP A 441 17.60 -41.06 9.77
N SER A 442 17.35 -40.22 10.79
CA SER A 442 18.05 -40.31 12.09
C SER A 442 17.28 -41.07 13.19
N ASP A 443 16.09 -41.60 12.88
CA ASP A 443 15.36 -42.52 13.77
C ASP A 443 15.70 -44.00 13.47
N GLU A 444 16.97 -44.37 13.63
CA GLU A 444 17.37 -45.75 13.94
C GLU A 444 18.26 -45.74 15.18
N PHE A 445 17.66 -45.99 16.35
CA PHE A 445 18.04 -47.06 17.30
C PHE A 445 16.99 -47.23 18.41
#